data_AF-A0A5A7RXS9-F1
#
_entry.id   AF-A0A5A7RXS9-F1
#
_cell.length_a   1.000
_cell.length_b   1.000
_cell.length_c   1.000
_cell.angle_alpha   90.00
_cell.angle_beta   90.00
_cell.angle_gamma   90.00
#
_symmetry.space_group_name_H-M   'P 1'
#
loop_
_entity.id
_entity.type
_entity.pdbx_description
1 polymer ?
#
loop_
_entity_poly.entity_id
_entity_poly.type
_entity_poly.pdbx_seq_one_letter_code
_entity_poly.pdbx_strand_id
1 'polypeptide(L)'
;MGEKLMMKTTSLNLEDFFDLTRNDLEKKINSTISDKEILFILNGGKRLRALLAQLAFKSCTQGRESPEKYQKSLEGSVSVELAHGASLVHDDIIDN
;
A
#
# COMPACT_ATOMS: atom_id res chain seq x y z
N MET A 1 35.00 13.28 -26.61
CA MET A 1 34.78 13.24 -25.15
C MET A 1 33.28 13.26 -24.91
N GLY A 2 32.68 12.09 -24.71
CA GLY A 2 31.26 11.97 -24.36
C GLY A 2 31.18 11.42 -22.94
N GLU A 3 30.93 12.30 -21.97
CA GLU A 3 30.56 11.86 -20.62
C GLU A 3 29.18 11.22 -20.70
N LYS A 4 29.16 9.90 -20.64
CA LYS A 4 27.95 9.11 -20.44
C LYS A 4 27.49 9.40 -19.01
N LEU A 5 26.48 10.26 -18.87
CA LEU A 5 25.79 10.49 -17.59
C LEU A 5 25.35 9.14 -17.02
N MET A 6 26.10 8.68 -16.02
CA MET A 6 25.77 7.52 -15.21
C MET A 6 24.64 7.97 -14.28
N MET A 7 23.40 7.62 -14.62
CA MET A 7 22.29 7.70 -13.67
C MET A 7 22.68 6.88 -12.44
N LYS A 8 22.91 7.55 -11.31
CA LYS A 8 22.98 6.89 -10.01
C LYS A 8 21.63 6.24 -9.77
N THR A 9 21.54 4.93 -10.00
CA THR A 9 20.44 4.12 -9.47
C THR A 9 20.63 4.09 -7.98
N THR A 10 20.03 5.04 -7.26
CA THR A 10 19.97 4.96 -5.79
C THR A 10 19.22 3.67 -5.47
N SER A 11 19.91 2.70 -4.87
CA SER A 11 19.27 1.47 -4.44
C SER A 11 18.24 1.83 -3.38
N LEU A 12 16.95 1.76 -3.71
CA LEU A 12 15.88 1.88 -2.72
C LEU A 12 16.07 0.78 -1.70
N ASN A 13 16.21 1.17 -0.43
CA ASN A 13 16.25 0.20 0.65
C ASN A 13 14.80 -0.23 1.01
N LEU A 14 14.66 -1.20 1.91
CA LEU A 14 13.35 -1.74 2.27
C LEU A 14 12.47 -0.73 3.04
N GLU A 15 13.09 0.18 3.80
CA GLU A 15 12.41 1.24 4.53
C GLU A 15 11.82 2.26 3.56
N ASP A 16 12.62 2.74 2.60
CA ASP A 16 12.16 3.65 1.54
C ASP A 16 10.99 3.04 0.76
N PHE A 17 11.06 1.73 0.46
CA PHE A 17 9.97 1.01 -0.20
C PHE A 17 8.69 1.07 0.62
N PHE A 18 8.75 0.72 1.91
CA PHE A 18 7.55 0.72 2.75
C PHE A 18 6.97 2.11 2.95
N ASP A 19 7.80 3.15 3.08
CA ASP A 19 7.32 4.52 3.24
C ASP A 19 6.64 5.04 1.97
N LEU A 20 7.25 4.83 0.80
CA LEU A 20 6.67 5.22 -0.49
C LEU A 20 5.36 4.46 -0.74
N THR A 21 5.36 3.14 -0.55
CA THR A 21 4.17 2.31 -0.75
C THR A 21 3.06 2.64 0.25
N ARG A 22 3.39 2.96 1.50
CA ARG A 22 2.39 3.41 2.48
C ARG A 22 1.74 4.71 2.00
N ASN A 23 2.52 5.69 1.56
CA ASN A 23 1.98 6.96 1.07
C ASN A 23 1.07 6.77 -0.15
N ASP A 24 1.44 5.89 -1.08
CA ASP A 24 0.61 5.56 -2.23
C ASP A 24 -0.69 4.84 -1.84
N LEU A 25 -0.61 3.92 -0.87
CA LEU A 25 -1.77 3.24 -0.33
C LEU A 25 -2.73 4.22 0.36
N GLU A 26 -2.22 5.14 1.20
CA GLU A 26 -3.05 6.15 1.86
C GLU A 26 -3.76 7.04 0.83
N LYS A 27 -3.05 7.49 -0.22
CA LYS A 27 -3.69 8.22 -1.33
C LYS A 27 -4.78 7.37 -1.99
N LYS A 28 -4.51 6.08 -2.22
CA LYS A 28 -5.49 5.18 -2.84
C LYS A 28 -6.72 5.02 -1.97
N ILE A 29 -6.57 4.73 -0.67
CA ILE A 29 -7.66 4.66 0.32
C ILE A 29 -8.54 5.92 0.24
N ASN A 30 -7.93 7.10 0.37
CA ASN A 30 -8.64 8.38 0.35
C ASN A 30 -9.31 8.70 -1.00
N SER A 31 -8.77 8.17 -2.11
CA SER A 31 -9.37 8.34 -3.45
C SER A 31 -10.49 7.33 -3.76
N THR A 32 -10.47 6.17 -3.10
CA THR A 32 -11.38 5.06 -3.37
C THR A 32 -12.61 5.08 -2.46
N ILE A 33 -12.45 5.53 -1.21
CA ILE A 33 -13.52 5.49 -0.19
C ILE A 33 -14.04 6.91 0.06
N SER A 34 -15.34 7.11 -0.13
CA SER A 34 -16.02 8.38 0.12
C SER A 34 -16.71 8.45 1.48
N ASP A 35 -16.97 7.31 2.11
CA ASP A 35 -17.65 7.22 3.40
C ASP A 35 -16.70 7.62 4.54
N LYS A 36 -17.13 8.61 5.34
CA LYS A 36 -16.31 9.20 6.40
C LYS A 36 -16.14 8.29 7.61
N GLU A 37 -17.15 7.48 7.92
CA GLU A 37 -17.08 6.53 9.05
C GLU A 37 -16.11 5.40 8.70
N ILE A 38 -16.16 4.90 7.46
CA ILE A 38 -15.18 3.91 6.98
C ILE A 38 -13.78 4.50 6.98
N LEU A 39 -13.59 5.73 6.51
CA LEU A 39 -12.28 6.39 6.57
C LEU A 39 -11.80 6.59 8.01
N PHE A 40 -12.72 6.86 8.95
CA PHE A 40 -12.39 6.97 10.37
C PHE A 40 -11.95 5.63 10.96
N ILE A 41 -12.64 4.53 10.68
CA ILE A 41 -12.25 3.17 11.10
C ILE A 41 -10.87 2.80 10.55
N LEU A 42 -10.62 3.16 9.29
CA LEU A 42 -9.34 2.93 8.66
C LEU A 42 -8.27 3.92 9.13
N ASN A 43 -8.60 4.97 9.88
CA ASN A 43 -7.62 5.98 10.26
C ASN A 43 -6.58 5.42 11.23
N GLY A 44 -5.31 5.75 10.98
CA GLY A 44 -4.19 5.18 11.72
C GLY A 44 -3.90 3.72 11.34
N GLY A 45 -3.01 3.09 12.11
CA GLY A 45 -2.54 1.72 11.83
C GLY A 45 -1.28 1.66 10.97
N LYS A 46 -0.56 0.53 11.08
CA LYS A 46 0.76 0.34 10.45
C LYS A 46 0.69 -0.10 8.99
N ARG A 47 -0.50 -0.46 8.49
CA ARG A 47 -0.76 -1.02 7.16
C ARG A 47 0.05 -2.28 6.83
N LEU A 48 0.47 -3.02 7.86
CA LEU A 48 1.42 -4.11 7.69
C LEU A 48 0.93 -5.17 6.68
N ARG A 49 -0.37 -5.47 6.69
CA ARG A 49 -0.98 -6.47 5.79
C ARG A 49 -0.90 -6.02 4.34
N ALA A 50 -1.35 -4.80 4.03
CA ALA A 50 -1.22 -4.23 2.69
C ALA A 50 0.24 -4.05 2.25
N LEU A 51 1.15 -3.62 3.13
CA LEU A 51 2.57 -3.46 2.80
C LEU A 51 3.24 -4.80 2.46
N LEU A 52 2.90 -5.87 3.16
CA LEU A 52 3.37 -7.22 2.82
C LEU A 52 2.79 -7.71 1.49
N ALA A 53 1.52 -7.42 1.21
CA ALA A 53 0.91 -7.73 -0.09
C ALA A 53 1.63 -7.00 -1.25
N GLN A 54 2.00 -5.73 -1.05
CA GLN A 54 2.76 -4.96 -2.03
C GLN A 54 4.19 -5.47 -2.21
N LEU A 55 4.87 -5.87 -1.12
CA LEU A 55 6.19 -6.49 -1.20
C LEU A 55 6.13 -7.81 -1.99
N ALA A 56 5.13 -8.64 -1.72
CA ALA A 56 4.92 -9.89 -2.45
C ALA A 56 4.63 -9.62 -3.94
N PHE A 57 3.75 -8.67 -4.24
CA PHE A 57 3.46 -8.23 -5.60
C PHE A 57 4.74 -7.78 -6.33
N LYS A 58 5.51 -6.87 -5.73
CA LYS A 58 6.77 -6.36 -6.28
C LYS A 58 7.78 -7.47 -6.55
N SER A 59 7.84 -8.45 -5.65
CA SER A 59 8.73 -9.61 -5.78
C SER A 59 8.29 -10.53 -6.94
N CYS A 60 6.99 -10.83 -7.04
CA CYS A 60 6.43 -11.66 -8.10
C CYS A 60 6.53 -11.01 -9.49
N THR A 61 6.46 -9.69 -9.57
CA THR A 61 6.64 -8.94 -10.82
C THR A 61 8.11 -8.62 -11.11
N GLN A 62 9.02 -8.92 -10.18
CA GLN A 62 10.44 -8.57 -10.23
C GLN A 62 10.65 -7.06 -10.46
N GLY A 63 9.71 -6.23 -9.98
CA GLY A 63 9.71 -4.79 -10.19
C GLY A 63 9.46 -4.32 -11.62
N ARG A 64 8.96 -5.19 -12.52
CA ARG A 64 8.69 -4.88 -13.93
C ARG A 64 7.20 -4.72 -14.25
N GLU A 65 6.38 -4.48 -13.23
CA GLU A 65 4.96 -4.19 -13.38
C GLU A 65 4.72 -2.92 -14.20
N SER A 66 3.63 -2.90 -14.97
CA SER A 66 3.14 -1.65 -15.57
C SER A 66 2.48 -0.77 -14.50
N PRO A 67 2.40 0.56 -14.72
CA PRO A 67 1.68 1.46 -13.83
C PRO A 67 0.22 1.03 -13.57
N GLU A 68 -0.45 0.49 -14.59
CA GLU A 68 -1.81 -0.03 -14.45
C GLU A 68 -1.88 -1.24 -13.50
N LYS A 69 -0.93 -2.19 -13.62
CA LYS A 69 -0.87 -3.34 -12.71
C LYS A 69 -0.57 -2.92 -11.28
N TYR A 70 0.30 -1.92 -11.11
CA TYR A 70 0.56 -1.34 -9.78
C TYR A 70 -0.70 -0.72 -9.18
N GLN A 71 -1.46 0.06 -9.96
CA GLN A 71 -2.73 0.63 -9.49
C GLN A 71 -3.75 -0.44 -9.08
N LYS A 72 -3.90 -1.51 -9.86
CA LYS A 72 -4.76 -2.66 -9.50
C LYS A 72 -4.28 -3.37 -8.24
N SER A 73 -2.96 -3.48 -8.05
CA SER A 73 -2.37 -4.03 -6.84
C SER A 73 -2.72 -3.20 -5.60
N LEU A 74 -2.66 -1.86 -5.73
CA LEU A 74 -3.08 -0.94 -4.66
C LEU A 74 -4.58 -1.10 -4.36
N GLU A 75 -5.44 -1.28 -5.35
CA GLU A 75 -6.88 -1.54 -5.14
C GLU A 75 -7.10 -2.80 -4.31
N GLY A 76 -6.42 -3.91 -4.65
CA GLY A 76 -6.48 -5.13 -3.85
C GLY A 76 -5.95 -4.92 -2.42
N SER A 77 -4.97 -4.05 -2.24
CA SER A 77 -4.43 -3.73 -0.91
C SER A 77 -5.39 -2.87 -0.08
N VAL A 78 -6.16 -1.99 -0.71
CA VAL A 78 -7.29 -1.29 -0.06
C VAL A 78 -8.33 -2.31 0.41
N SER A 79 -8.66 -3.32 -0.40
CA SER A 79 -9.58 -4.39 0.02
C SER A 79 -9.08 -5.17 1.24
N VAL A 80 -7.77 -5.41 1.35
CA VAL A 80 -7.16 -6.07 2.52
C VAL A 80 -7.31 -5.21 3.78
N GLU A 81 -7.08 -3.91 3.70
CA GLU A 81 -7.25 -3.02 4.86
C GLU A 81 -8.72 -2.82 5.23
N LEU A 82 -9.64 -2.81 4.26
CA LEU A 82 -11.08 -2.82 4.53
C LEU A 82 -11.51 -4.07 5.29
N ALA A 83 -11.07 -5.24 4.86
CA ALA A 83 -11.36 -6.49 5.55
C ALA A 83 -10.77 -6.51 6.97
N HIS A 84 -9.56 -5.97 7.14
CA HIS A 84 -8.95 -5.83 8.46
C HIS A 84 -9.70 -4.85 9.36
N GLY A 85 -10.09 -3.68 8.85
CA GLY A 85 -10.86 -2.70 9.61
C GLY A 85 -12.22 -3.25 10.04
N ALA A 86 -12.89 -3.98 9.14
CA ALA A 86 -14.15 -4.66 9.46
C ALA A 86 -13.97 -5.71 10.57
N SER A 87 -12.88 -6.48 10.54
CA SER A 87 -12.60 -7.46 11.60
C SER A 87 -12.43 -6.78 12.95
N LEU A 88 -11.67 -5.69 13.03
CA LEU A 88 -11.46 -4.95 14.29
C LEU A 88 -12.76 -4.42 14.87
N VAL A 89 -13.62 -3.81 14.04
CA VAL A 89 -14.92 -3.29 14.50
C VAL A 89 -15.80 -4.42 15.03
N HIS A 90 -15.81 -5.58 14.37
CA HIS A 90 -16.59 -6.72 14.83
C HIS A 90 -16.00 -7.35 16.09
N ASP A 91 -14.68 -7.46 16.20
CA ASP A 91 -13.99 -7.95 17.40
C ASP A 91 -14.36 -7.06 18.60
N ASP A 92 -14.31 -5.73 18.45
CA ASP A 92 -14.72 -4.77 19.49
C ASP A 92 -16.20 -4.91 19.90
N ILE A 93 -17.10 -5.30 18.98
CA ILE A 93 -18.52 -5.53 19.31
C ILE A 93 -18.71 -6.86 20.08
N ILE A 94 -17.95 -7.90 19.71
CA ILE A 94 -18.07 -9.24 20.29
C ILE A 94 -17.45 -9.30 21.69
N ASP A 95 -16.33 -8.60 21.89
CA ASP A 95 -15.57 -8.61 23.15
C ASP A 95 -16.16 -7.66 24.21
N ASN A 96 -17.17 -6.86 23.86
CA ASN A 96 -17.97 -6.01 24.76
C ASN A 96 -19.24 -6.71 25.26
#